data_AF-S4NR87-F1
#
_entry.id   AF-S4NR87-F1
#
_cell.length_a   1.000
_cell.length_b   1.000
_cell.length_c   1.000
_cell.angle_alpha   90.00
_cell.angle_beta   90.00
_cell.angle_gamma   90.00
#
_symmetry.space_group_name_H-M   'P 1'
#
loop_
_entity.id
_entity.type
_entity.pdbx_description
1 polymer ?
#
loop_
_entity_poly.entity_id
_entity_poly.type
_entity_poly.pdbx_seq_one_letter_code
_entity_poly.pdbx_strand_id
1 'polypeptide(L)'
;NVEGVSLAQLEKMSNLEICKLLMSMSTPETFVSDLKKYLIPFLKRYEYLTKQIEYCIVGLTEFLESISVDDLSYILLVLQSHKDFELDVRTHLELVEKCLFAHRGIEQLDMACDLLDTILKETD
;
A
#
# COMPACT_ATOMS: atom_id res chain seq x y z
N ASN A 1 1.95 6.42 -15.78
CA ASN A 1 1.02 7.19 -14.94
C ASN A 1 1.44 8.61 -14.58
N VAL A 2 2.57 9.14 -15.06
CA VAL A 2 2.98 10.53 -14.72
C VAL A 2 2.72 11.52 -15.86
N GLU A 3 1.84 11.17 -16.80
CA GLU A 3 1.53 12.03 -17.94
C GLU A 3 0.87 13.33 -17.46
N GLY A 4 1.41 14.48 -17.89
CA GLY A 4 0.87 15.79 -17.54
C GLY A 4 1.43 16.43 -16.26
N VAL A 5 2.36 15.77 -15.54
CA VAL A 5 3.02 16.35 -14.36
C VAL A 5 4.45 16.76 -14.71
N SER A 6 4.79 18.03 -14.45
CA SER A 6 6.15 18.54 -14.63
C SER A 6 7.10 18.07 -13.52
N LEU A 7 8.41 18.02 -13.83
CA LEU A 7 9.44 17.69 -12.83
C LEU A 7 9.39 18.63 -11.62
N ALA A 8 9.18 19.93 -11.84
CA ALA A 8 9.08 20.92 -10.77
C ALA A 8 7.85 20.74 -9.86
N GLN A 9 6.80 20.08 -10.35
CA GLN A 9 5.67 19.68 -9.52
C GLN A 9 6.00 18.44 -8.70
N LEU A 10 6.62 17.43 -9.33
CA LEU A 10 7.05 16.21 -8.64
C LEU A 10 8.02 16.51 -7.48
N GLU A 11 8.94 17.45 -7.65
CA GLU A 11 9.91 17.84 -6.60
C GLU A 11 9.26 18.46 -5.36
N LYS A 12 8.03 18.97 -5.46
CA LYS A 12 7.31 19.60 -4.36
C LYS A 12 6.31 18.67 -3.67
N MET A 13 6.05 17.50 -4.26
CA MET A 13 5.12 16.52 -3.71
C MET A 13 5.80 15.73 -2.60
N SER A 14 5.03 15.43 -1.56
CA SER A 14 5.40 14.42 -0.58
C SER A 14 5.45 13.03 -1.25
N ASN A 15 6.18 12.10 -0.65
CA ASN A 15 6.25 10.73 -1.15
C ASN A 15 4.88 10.06 -1.22
N LEU A 16 4.00 10.33 -0.24
CA LEU A 16 2.64 9.82 -0.24
C LEU A 16 1.84 10.34 -1.43
N GLU A 17 1.95 11.62 -1.76
CA GLU A 17 1.31 12.19 -2.96
C GLU A 17 1.86 11.58 -4.25
N ILE A 18 3.18 11.31 -4.32
CA ILE A 18 3.79 10.63 -5.46
C ILE A 18 3.27 9.19 -5.57
N CYS A 19 3.14 8.46 -4.45
CA CYS A 19 2.59 7.11 -4.43
C CYS A 19 1.14 7.09 -4.96
N LYS A 20 0.30 8.03 -4.49
CA LYS A 20 -1.08 8.20 -4.98
C LYS A 20 -1.11 8.53 -6.47
N LEU A 21 -0.21 9.39 -6.95
CA LEU A 21 -0.10 9.71 -8.38
C LEU A 21 0.29 8.48 -9.22
N LEU A 22 1.28 7.69 -8.77
CA LEU A 22 1.70 6.48 -9.47
C LEU A 22 0.56 5.46 -9.60
N MET A 23 -0.31 5.39 -8.59
CA MET A 23 -1.44 4.47 -8.52
C MET A 23 -2.76 5.06 -9.06
N SER A 24 -2.76 6.31 -9.55
CA SER A 24 -3.99 7.04 -9.92
C SER A 24 -4.79 6.43 -11.07
N MET A 25 -4.14 5.68 -11.97
CA MET A 25 -4.80 4.98 -13.08
C MET A 25 -4.97 3.48 -12.81
N SER A 26 -4.69 3.03 -11.59
CA SER A 26 -4.86 1.62 -11.24
C SER A 26 -6.33 1.27 -11.11
N THR A 27 -6.65 0.06 -11.52
CA THR A 27 -7.97 -0.57 -11.40
C THR A 27 -7.89 -1.70 -10.37
N PRO A 28 -9.01 -2.18 -9.80
CA PRO A 28 -8.99 -3.34 -8.92
C PRO A 28 -8.24 -4.54 -9.51
N GLU A 29 -8.39 -4.79 -10.82
CA GLU A 29 -7.77 -5.90 -11.52
C GLU A 29 -6.26 -5.73 -11.71
N THR A 30 -5.78 -4.49 -11.84
CA THR A 30 -4.36 -4.18 -12.07
C THR A 30 -3.62 -3.77 -10.81
N PHE A 31 -4.31 -3.47 -9.72
CA PHE A 31 -3.78 -2.81 -8.53
C PHE A 31 -2.49 -3.46 -8.00
N VAL A 32 -2.51 -4.77 -7.77
CA VAL A 32 -1.35 -5.53 -7.27
C VAL A 32 -0.17 -5.49 -8.25
N SER A 33 -0.45 -5.62 -9.55
CA SER A 33 0.58 -5.56 -10.58
C SER A 33 1.17 -4.16 -10.75
N ASP A 34 0.35 -3.12 -10.62
CA ASP A 34 0.76 -1.73 -10.69
C ASP A 34 1.61 -1.33 -9.47
N LEU A 35 1.25 -1.83 -8.28
CA LEU A 35 2.07 -1.67 -7.08
C LEU A 35 3.49 -2.18 -7.32
N LYS A 36 3.63 -3.42 -7.81
CA LYS A 36 4.92 -4.02 -8.13
C LYS A 36 5.70 -3.28 -9.20
N LYS A 37 4.99 -2.79 -10.22
CA LYS A 37 5.61 -2.20 -11.41
C LYS A 37 6.02 -0.76 -11.21
N TYR A 38 5.28 -0.01 -10.39
CA TYR A 38 5.45 1.44 -10.26
C TYR A 38 5.77 1.88 -8.84
N LEU A 39 4.96 1.48 -7.85
CA LEU A 39 5.09 1.99 -6.49
C LEU A 39 6.28 1.37 -5.73
N ILE A 40 6.43 0.05 -5.72
CA ILE A 40 7.57 -0.62 -5.05
C ILE A 40 8.91 -0.14 -5.63
N PRO A 41 9.12 -0.08 -6.96
CA PRO A 41 10.39 0.40 -7.51
C PRO A 41 10.68 1.85 -7.12
N PHE A 42 9.65 2.71 -7.06
CA PHE A 42 9.80 4.08 -6.58
C PHE A 42 10.27 4.12 -5.12
N LEU A 43 9.60 3.38 -4.24
CA LEU A 43 9.91 3.34 -2.82
C LEU A 43 11.29 2.73 -2.53
N LYS A 44 11.66 1.62 -3.19
CA LYS A 44 13.01 1.03 -3.10
C LYS A 44 14.09 2.01 -3.57
N ARG A 45 13.82 2.77 -4.63
CA ARG A 45 14.74 3.79 -5.12
C ARG A 45 14.88 4.93 -4.10
N TYR A 46 13.80 5.38 -3.49
CA TYR A 46 13.83 6.42 -2.48
C TYR A 46 14.61 5.96 -1.23
N GLU A 47 14.35 4.75 -0.72
CA GLU A 47 15.10 4.10 0.35
C GLU A 47 16.61 4.09 0.05
N TYR A 48 16.98 3.61 -1.14
CA TYR A 48 18.39 3.52 -1.54
C TYR A 48 19.09 4.89 -1.60
N LEU A 49 18.40 5.92 -2.11
CA LEU A 49 18.96 7.26 -2.28
C LEU A 49 19.07 8.03 -0.96
N THR A 50 18.07 7.87 -0.08
CA THR A 50 18.01 8.59 1.20
C THR A 50 18.69 7.86 2.35
N LYS A 51 19.07 6.58 2.15
CA LYS A 51 19.66 5.71 3.18
C LYS A 51 18.75 5.49 4.39
N GLN A 52 17.44 5.66 4.20
CA GLN A 52 16.45 5.32 5.22
C GLN A 52 16.13 3.83 5.15
N ILE A 53 16.73 3.06 6.06
CA ILE A 53 16.52 1.61 6.16
C ILE A 53 15.02 1.31 6.30
N GLU A 54 14.53 0.31 5.58
CA GLU A 54 13.14 -0.19 5.61
C GLU A 54 12.08 0.83 5.15
N TYR A 55 12.47 1.98 4.58
CA TYR A 55 11.52 2.96 4.08
C TYR A 55 10.58 2.41 3.01
N CYS A 56 11.01 1.40 2.24
CA CYS A 56 10.13 0.79 1.25
C CYS A 56 8.87 0.19 1.89
N ILE A 57 9.02 -0.45 3.05
CA ILE A 57 7.89 -1.02 3.77
C ILE A 57 7.08 0.10 4.42
N VAL A 58 7.74 1.06 5.07
CA VAL A 58 7.07 2.21 5.70
C VAL A 58 6.21 2.98 4.70
N GLY A 59 6.76 3.33 3.54
CA GLY A 59 6.04 4.08 2.51
C GLY A 59 4.90 3.28 1.86
N LEU A 60 5.05 1.95 1.75
CA LEU A 60 3.97 1.08 1.28
C LEU A 60 2.82 1.08 2.29
N THR A 61 3.15 0.94 3.58
CA THR A 61 2.17 0.97 4.68
C THR A 61 1.45 2.31 4.75
N GLU A 62 2.17 3.43 4.70
CA GLU A 62 1.56 4.78 4.68
C GLU A 62 0.62 4.96 3.48
N PHE A 63 1.00 4.46 2.31
CA PHE A 63 0.15 4.52 1.12
C PHE A 63 -1.14 3.71 1.31
N LEU A 64 -1.02 2.44 1.73
CA LEU A 64 -2.17 1.55 1.92
C LEU A 64 -3.11 2.04 3.02
N GLU A 65 -2.56 2.50 4.16
CA GLU A 65 -3.32 3.16 5.22
C GLU A 65 -4.10 4.37 4.69
N SER A 66 -3.48 5.16 3.81
CA SER A 66 -4.12 6.38 3.29
C SER A 66 -5.31 6.12 2.36
N ILE A 67 -5.38 4.95 1.72
CA ILE A 67 -6.50 4.57 0.84
C ILE A 67 -7.52 3.70 1.58
N SER A 68 -7.12 3.03 2.67
CA SER A 68 -8.01 2.22 3.51
C SER A 68 -9.05 3.04 4.25
N VAL A 69 -8.80 4.35 4.42
CA VAL A 69 -9.74 5.31 5.02
C VAL A 69 -11.13 5.17 4.40
N ASP A 70 -11.19 5.03 3.08
CA ASP A 70 -12.42 4.99 2.30
C ASP A 70 -12.75 3.58 1.78
N ASP A 71 -11.76 2.72 1.54
CA ASP A 71 -11.98 1.39 0.95
C ASP A 71 -10.94 0.34 1.37
N LEU A 72 -11.38 -0.70 2.08
CA LEU A 72 -10.56 -1.83 2.51
C LEU A 72 -10.29 -2.86 1.40
N SER A 73 -11.01 -2.82 0.27
CA SER A 73 -10.93 -3.86 -0.77
C SER A 73 -9.52 -3.97 -1.38
N TYR A 74 -8.85 -2.84 -1.59
CA TYR A 74 -7.47 -2.80 -2.11
C TYR A 74 -6.45 -3.37 -1.12
N ILE A 75 -6.70 -3.21 0.18
CA ILE A 75 -5.81 -3.72 1.23
C ILE A 75 -5.96 -5.25 1.25
N LEU A 76 -7.20 -5.75 1.19
CA LEU A 76 -7.47 -7.17 1.14
C LEU A 76 -6.82 -7.82 -0.10
N LEU A 77 -6.87 -7.18 -1.26
CA LEU A 77 -6.19 -7.66 -2.48
C LEU A 77 -4.68 -7.81 -2.29
N VAL A 78 -4.04 -6.86 -1.61
CA VAL A 78 -2.60 -6.91 -1.34
C VAL A 78 -2.25 -8.05 -0.39
N LEU A 79 -3.00 -8.19 0.71
CA LEU A 79 -2.73 -9.22 1.72
C LEU A 79 -3.02 -10.63 1.20
N GLN A 80 -4.06 -10.80 0.39
CA GLN A 80 -4.33 -12.07 -0.30
C GLN A 80 -3.21 -12.43 -1.29
N SER A 81 -2.49 -11.42 -1.77
CA SER A 81 -1.32 -11.57 -2.64
C SER A 81 0.00 -11.66 -1.86
N HIS A 82 0.04 -12.05 -0.59
CA HIS A 82 1.27 -12.10 0.25
C HIS A 82 2.56 -12.60 -0.44
N LYS A 83 2.48 -13.63 -1.31
CA LYS A 83 3.62 -14.18 -2.07
C LYS A 83 4.31 -13.17 -2.99
N ASP A 84 3.60 -12.10 -3.33
CA ASP A 84 4.01 -11.09 -4.28
C ASP A 84 4.81 -9.94 -3.65
N PHE A 85 4.72 -9.80 -2.33
CA PHE A 85 5.29 -8.69 -1.57
C PHE A 85 6.31 -9.14 -0.52
N GLU A 86 6.44 -10.45 -0.26
CA GLU A 86 7.38 -11.02 0.72
C GLU A 86 7.28 -10.33 2.10
N LEU A 87 6.07 -9.94 2.51
CA LEU A 87 5.86 -9.32 3.82
C LEU A 87 6.06 -10.37 4.90
N ASP A 88 6.83 -10.04 5.94
CA ASP A 88 6.88 -10.88 7.13
C ASP A 88 5.58 -10.72 7.95
N VAL A 89 5.32 -11.70 8.81
CA VAL A 89 4.09 -11.75 9.63
C VAL A 89 3.91 -10.48 10.45
N ARG A 90 5.01 -9.88 10.93
CA ARG A 90 4.96 -8.65 11.73
C ARG A 90 4.49 -7.46 10.89
N THR A 91 5.02 -7.31 9.69
CA THR A 91 4.66 -6.27 8.74
C THR A 91 3.22 -6.44 8.28
N HIS A 92 2.79 -7.68 8.06
CA HIS A 92 1.41 -8.01 7.73
C HIS A 92 0.44 -7.57 8.84
N LEU A 93 0.74 -7.93 10.09
CA LEU A 93 -0.03 -7.54 11.27
C LEU A 93 -0.15 -6.02 11.41
N GLU A 94 0.98 -5.31 11.32
CA GLU A 94 1.02 -3.86 11.45
C GLU A 94 0.20 -3.17 10.33
N LEU A 95 0.28 -3.70 9.11
CA LEU A 95 -0.47 -3.17 7.97
C LEU A 95 -1.98 -3.36 8.15
N VAL A 96 -2.43 -4.55 8.56
CA VAL A 96 -3.85 -4.82 8.85
C VAL A 96 -4.36 -3.89 9.93
N GLU A 97 -3.61 -3.78 11.04
CA GLU A 97 -3.98 -2.93 12.17
C GLU A 97 -4.16 -1.48 11.71
N LYS A 98 -3.14 -0.89 11.07
CA LYS A 98 -3.20 0.50 10.59
C LYS A 98 -4.37 0.73 9.63
N CYS A 99 -4.59 -0.18 8.69
CA CYS A 99 -5.65 -0.02 7.70
C CYS A 99 -7.04 -0.08 8.33
N LEU A 100 -7.26 -0.98 9.29
CA LEU A 100 -8.51 -1.10 10.04
C LEU A 100 -8.79 0.13 10.91
N PHE A 101 -7.77 0.65 11.61
CA PHE A 101 -7.93 1.85 12.45
C PHE A 101 -8.12 3.13 11.62
N ALA A 102 -7.56 3.19 10.41
CA ALA A 102 -7.75 4.32 9.50
C ALA A 102 -9.13 4.32 8.84
N HIS A 103 -9.75 3.15 8.65
CA HIS A 103 -11.05 3.02 8.00
C HIS A 103 -12.16 3.72 8.80
N ARG A 104 -12.96 4.55 8.11
CA ARG A 104 -14.02 5.34 8.74
C ARG A 104 -15.42 4.77 8.52
N GLY A 105 -15.56 3.84 7.57
CA GLY A 105 -16.80 3.16 7.26
C GLY A 105 -17.12 2.06 8.28
N ILE A 106 -18.41 1.71 8.36
CA ILE A 106 -18.89 0.54 9.13
C ILE A 106 -19.50 -0.52 8.20
N GLU A 107 -19.66 -0.20 6.92
CA GLU A 107 -20.28 -1.00 5.88
C GLU A 107 -19.37 -2.12 5.35
N GLN A 108 -18.04 -2.01 5.54
CA GLN A 108 -17.06 -3.03 5.13
C GLN A 108 -16.65 -3.95 6.30
N LEU A 109 -17.54 -4.20 7.27
CA LEU A 109 -17.25 -5.08 8.41
C LEU A 109 -16.85 -6.50 7.98
N ASP A 110 -17.48 -7.05 6.95
CA ASP A 110 -17.13 -8.38 6.43
C ASP A 110 -15.69 -8.40 5.87
N MET A 111 -15.27 -7.32 5.18
CA MET A 111 -13.88 -7.19 4.72
C MET A 111 -12.91 -7.00 5.88
N ALA A 112 -13.31 -6.29 6.93
CA ALA A 112 -12.49 -6.17 8.14
C ALA A 112 -12.26 -7.54 8.80
N CYS A 113 -13.27 -8.40 8.82
CA CYS A 113 -13.11 -9.80 9.24
C CYS A 113 -12.18 -10.57 8.31
N ASP A 114 -12.34 -10.45 6.99
CA ASP A 114 -11.47 -11.12 6.01
C ASP A 114 -9.99 -10.68 6.15
N LEU A 115 -9.72 -9.41 6.48
CA LEU A 115 -8.38 -8.91 6.78
C LEU A 115 -7.79 -9.55 8.05
N LEU A 116 -8.60 -9.78 9.08
CA LEU A 116 -8.14 -10.49 10.28
C LEU A 116 -7.85 -11.97 9.97
N ASP A 117 -8.64 -12.58 9.08
CA ASP A 117 -8.44 -13.95 8.64
C ASP A 117 -7.15 -14.14 7.81
N THR A 118 -6.63 -13.10 7.15
CA THR A 118 -5.33 -13.22 6.45
C THR A 118 -4.17 -13.41 7.41
N ILE A 119 -4.23 -12.81 8.60
CA ILE A 119 -3.22 -12.98 9.67
C ILE A 119 -3.19 -14.43 10.16
N LEU A 120 -4.37 -15.00 10.43
CA LEU A 120 -4.48 -16.37 10.97
C LEU A 120 -3.86 -17.39 10.02
N LYS A 121 -4.00 -17.18 8.71
CA LYS A 121 -3.46 -18.06 7.66
C LYS A 121 -1.94 -17.99 7.51
N GLU A 122 -1.28 -16.93 7.97
CA GLU A 122 0.19 -16.85 7.97
C GLU A 122 0.83 -17.49 9.20
N THR A 123 0.04 -17.86 10.20
CA THR A 123 0.53 -18.41 11.47
C THR A 123 0.53 -19.96 11.50
N ASP A 124 -0.06 -20.61 10.49
CA ASP A 124 -0.06 -22.07 10.24
C ASP A 124 1.09 -22.51 9.31
#